data_AF-A0A538NQ86-F1
#
_entry.id   AF-A0A538NQ86-F1
#
_cell.length_a   1.000
_cell.length_b   1.000
_cell.length_c   1.000
_cell.angle_alpha   90.00
_cell.angle_beta   90.00
_cell.angle_gamma   90.00
#
_symmetry.space_group_name_H-M   'P 1'
#
loop_
_entity.id
_entity.type
_entity.pdbx_description
1 polymer ?
#
loop_
_entity_poly.entity_id
_entity_poly.type
_entity_poly.pdbx_seq_one_letter_code
_entity_poly.pdbx_strand_id
1 'polypeptide(L)'
;MGRLTKVYRELLDAIGEDGDRQGLAKTPARAARAMEFLTQGYRQSVEEIVNNAIFDSEASEIILVKDIELYSMCEHHLLPFIGRAHVAYIPNGKV
;
A
#
# COMPACT_ATOMS: atom_id res chain seq x y z
N MET A 1 9.96 -13.17 0.00
CA MET A 1 10.89 -13.01 -1.14
C MET A 1 11.03 -14.21 -2.09
N GLY A 2 11.53 -15.37 -1.68
CA GLY A 2 11.95 -16.42 -2.63
C GLY A 2 10.88 -16.92 -3.61
N ARG A 3 9.62 -17.08 -3.14
CA ARG A 3 8.50 -17.52 -3.98
C ARG A 3 8.06 -16.45 -4.99
N LEU A 4 7.83 -15.21 -4.54
CA LEU A 4 7.40 -14.11 -5.43
C LEU A 4 8.45 -13.80 -6.50
N THR A 5 9.75 -13.83 -6.16
CA THR A 5 10.82 -13.66 -7.14
C THR A 5 10.75 -14.72 -8.26
N LYS A 6 10.43 -15.98 -7.93
CA LYS A 6 10.26 -17.03 -8.95
C LYS A 6 9.04 -16.76 -9.83
N VAL A 7 7.89 -16.44 -9.23
CA VAL A 7 6.65 -16.11 -9.95
C VAL A 7 6.86 -14.95 -10.93
N TYR A 8 7.56 -13.89 -10.53
CA TYR A 8 7.86 -12.79 -11.44
C TYR A 8 8.85 -13.16 -12.55
N ARG A 9 9.76 -14.11 -12.33
CA ARG A 9 10.60 -14.64 -13.43
C ARG A 9 9.74 -15.43 -14.41
N GLU A 10 8.92 -16.36 -13.92
CA GLU A 10 7.98 -17.15 -14.73
C GLU A 10 7.02 -16.24 -15.51
N LEU A 11 6.59 -15.13 -14.93
CA LEU A 11 5.77 -14.13 -15.61
C LEU A 11 6.51 -13.49 -16.79
N LEU A 12 7.78 -13.12 -16.63
CA LEU A 12 8.57 -12.55 -17.74
C LEU A 12 8.71 -13.56 -18.88
N ASP A 13 8.99 -14.81 -18.54
CA ASP A 13 9.10 -15.89 -19.53
C ASP A 13 7.75 -16.12 -20.24
N ALA A 14 6.64 -16.09 -19.49
CA ALA A 14 5.28 -16.28 -20.02
C ALA A 14 4.81 -15.15 -20.96
N ILE A 15 5.33 -13.93 -20.80
CA ILE A 15 5.05 -12.81 -21.72
C ILE A 15 6.04 -12.72 -22.89
N GLY A 16 6.98 -13.67 -23.01
CA GLY A 16 7.94 -13.76 -24.11
C GLY A 16 9.17 -12.86 -23.96
N GLU A 17 9.46 -12.35 -22.76
CA GLU A 17 10.69 -11.60 -22.48
C GLU A 17 11.88 -12.52 -22.16
N ASP A 18 13.10 -12.06 -22.46
CA ASP A 18 14.33 -12.70 -22.01
C ASP A 18 14.66 -12.24 -20.58
N GLY A 19 14.37 -13.10 -19.60
CA GLY A 19 14.64 -12.84 -18.18
C GLY A 19 16.13 -12.70 -17.80
N ASP A 20 17.07 -13.08 -18.67
CA ASP A 20 18.51 -13.00 -18.44
C ASP A 20 19.14 -11.72 -19.03
N ARG A 21 18.40 -10.94 -19.83
CA ARG A 21 18.91 -9.67 -20.36
C ARG A 21 19.26 -8.70 -19.24
N GLN A 22 20.30 -7.89 -19.46
CA GLN A 22 20.89 -6.99 -18.44
C GLN A 22 19.85 -6.17 -17.66
N GLY A 23 18.82 -5.65 -18.34
CA GLY A 23 17.76 -4.85 -17.71
C GLY A 23 16.80 -5.65 -16.80
N LEU A 24 16.56 -6.92 -17.11
CA LEU A 24 15.57 -7.77 -16.42
C LEU A 24 16.16 -8.74 -15.42
N ALA A 25 17.47 -9.00 -15.46
CA ALA A 25 18.12 -9.94 -14.54
C ALA A 25 17.77 -9.71 -13.05
N LYS A 26 17.54 -8.46 -12.66
CA LYS A 26 17.10 -8.08 -11.29
C LYS A 26 15.63 -7.69 -11.18
N THR A 27 14.86 -7.65 -12.27
CA THR A 27 13.43 -7.32 -12.26
C THR A 27 12.63 -8.22 -11.33
N PRO A 28 12.77 -9.56 -11.33
CA PRO A 28 11.96 -10.40 -10.45
C PRO A 28 12.13 -10.07 -8.96
N ALA A 29 13.36 -9.76 -8.53
CA ALA A 29 13.64 -9.37 -7.15
C ALA A 29 13.15 -7.96 -6.81
N ARG A 30 13.13 -7.02 -7.79
CA ARG A 30 12.55 -5.68 -7.60
C ARG A 30 11.02 -5.73 -7.53
N ALA A 31 10.40 -6.47 -8.45
CA ALA A 31 8.95 -6.63 -8.53
C ALA A 31 8.38 -7.34 -7.30
N ALA A 32 9.06 -8.38 -6.81
CA ALA A 32 8.69 -9.06 -5.57
C ALA A 32 8.67 -8.09 -4.37
N ARG A 33 9.72 -7.28 -4.20
CA ARG A 33 9.78 -6.27 -3.14
C ARG A 33 8.71 -5.19 -3.29
N ALA A 34 8.45 -4.74 -4.52
CA ALA A 34 7.40 -3.77 -4.79
C ALA A 34 6.02 -4.33 -4.39
N MET A 35 5.71 -5.58 -4.75
CA MET A 35 4.45 -6.21 -4.38
C MET A 35 4.31 -6.40 -2.86
N GLU A 36 5.38 -6.79 -2.17
CA GLU A 36 5.39 -6.88 -0.70
C GLU A 36 5.14 -5.51 -0.04
N PHE A 37 5.70 -4.43 -0.59
CA PHE A 37 5.46 -3.06 -0.12
C PHE A 37 4.02 -2.61 -0.37
N LEU A 38 3.52 -2.79 -1.60
CA LEU A 38 2.17 -2.38 -1.99
C LEU A 38 1.07 -3.11 -1.20
N THR A 39 1.38 -4.29 -0.67
CA THR A 39 0.46 -5.12 0.13
C THR A 39 0.80 -5.12 1.62
N GLN A 40 1.66 -4.22 2.10
CA GLN A 40 2.13 -4.22 3.49
C GLN A 40 1.01 -3.96 4.51
N GLY A 41 -0.07 -3.30 4.11
CA GLY A 41 -1.23 -3.03 4.97
C GLY A 41 -1.84 -4.27 5.62
N TYR A 42 -1.77 -5.44 4.98
CA TYR A 42 -2.26 -6.71 5.55
C TYR A 42 -1.49 -7.17 6.80
N ARG A 43 -0.31 -6.60 7.06
CA ARG A 43 0.59 -6.95 8.17
C ARG A 43 0.71 -5.83 9.21
N GLN A 44 -0.10 -4.78 9.09
CA GLN A 44 -0.11 -3.66 10.01
C GLN A 44 -1.26 -3.80 11.02
N SER A 45 -1.05 -3.27 12.23
CA SER A 45 -2.07 -3.15 13.27
C SER A 45 -2.54 -1.70 13.36
N VAL A 46 -3.86 -1.51 13.52
CA VAL A 46 -4.42 -0.16 13.73
C VAL A 46 -3.96 0.39 15.07
N GLU A 47 -3.88 -0.46 16.10
CA GLU A 47 -3.42 -0.11 17.44
C GLU A 47 -1.97 0.40 17.43
N GLU A 48 -1.08 -0.31 16.74
CA GLU A 48 0.32 0.10 16.57
C GLU A 48 0.46 1.39 15.74
N ILE A 49 -0.35 1.56 14.68
CA ILE A 49 -0.34 2.77 13.85
C ILE A 49 -0.84 3.99 14.64
N VAL A 50 -1.93 3.84 15.39
CA VAL A 50 -2.50 4.93 16.20
C VAL A 50 -1.56 5.29 17.35
N ASN A 51 -0.83 4.32 17.89
CA ASN A 51 0.25 4.52 18.87
C ASN A 51 -0.16 5.42 20.07
N ASN A 52 -1.38 5.23 20.58
CA ASN A 52 -1.98 6.04 21.65
C ASN A 52 -1.97 7.55 21.40
N ALA A 53 -1.90 8.01 20.14
CA ALA A 53 -2.04 9.41 19.77
C ALA A 53 -3.51 9.85 19.82
N ILE A 54 -4.09 9.76 21.02
CA ILE A 54 -5.48 10.10 21.32
C ILE A 54 -5.48 11.04 22.52
N PHE A 55 -6.15 12.18 22.41
CA PHE A 55 -6.08 13.27 23.40
C PHE A 55 -7.48 13.69 23.86
N ASP A 56 -7.61 14.12 25.12
CA ASP A 56 -8.85 14.72 25.60
C ASP A 56 -9.13 16.05 24.89
N SER A 57 -10.38 16.25 24.47
CA SER A 57 -10.81 17.46 23.78
C SER A 57 -12.29 17.75 23.97
N GLU A 58 -12.63 19.02 24.19
CA GLU A 58 -14.01 19.52 24.24
C GLU A 58 -14.54 19.94 22.86
N ALA A 59 -13.78 19.71 21.79
CA ALA A 59 -14.19 20.04 20.43
C ALA A 59 -15.50 19.32 20.06
N SER A 60 -16.48 20.08 19.60
CA SER A 60 -17.80 19.58 19.17
C SER A 60 -18.11 19.90 17.71
N GLU A 61 -17.15 20.51 17.00
CA GLU A 61 -17.21 20.82 15.58
C GLU A 61 -16.52 19.74 14.73
N ILE A 62 -16.75 19.76 13.42
CA ILE A 62 -16.14 18.81 12.49
C ILE A 62 -14.63 19.04 12.41
N ILE A 63 -13.86 17.96 12.56
CA ILE A 63 -12.46 17.90 12.17
C ILE A 63 -12.40 17.28 10.77
N LEU A 64 -11.81 18.01 9.81
CA LEU A 64 -11.64 17.58 8.43
C LEU A 64 -10.15 17.51 8.08
N VAL A 65 -9.69 16.32 7.70
CA VAL A 65 -8.39 16.13 7.03
C VAL A 65 -8.68 15.79 5.58
N LYS A 66 -8.19 16.63 4.66
CA LYS A 66 -8.47 16.52 3.23
C LYS A 66 -7.19 16.43 2.41
N ASP A 67 -7.34 15.96 1.18
CA ASP A 67 -6.26 15.86 0.19
C ASP A 67 -5.15 14.89 0.60
N ILE A 68 -5.49 13.82 1.34
CA ILE A 68 -4.57 12.75 1.68
C ILE A 68 -4.31 11.94 0.39
N GLU A 69 -3.07 11.93 -0.07
CA GLU A 69 -2.69 11.13 -1.25
C GLU A 69 -2.90 9.64 -0.98
N LEU A 70 -3.59 8.95 -1.89
CA LEU A 70 -3.88 7.54 -1.78
C LEU A 70 -3.38 6.79 -3.01
N TYR A 71 -2.61 5.75 -2.76
CA TYR A 71 -2.17 4.77 -3.75
C TYR A 71 -2.62 3.40 -3.29
N SER A 72 -3.33 2.67 -4.14
CA SER A 72 -3.77 1.31 -3.83
C SER A 72 -3.78 0.46 -5.10
N MET A 73 -4.16 -0.82 -4.97
CA MET A 73 -4.15 -1.80 -6.04
C MET A 73 -5.55 -2.38 -6.24
N CYS A 74 -6.03 -2.37 -7.47
CA CYS A 74 -7.30 -3.00 -7.82
C CYS A 74 -7.13 -4.53 -7.77
N GLU A 75 -7.88 -5.20 -6.92
CA GLU A 75 -7.79 -6.67 -6.76
C GLU A 75 -8.15 -7.45 -8.04
N HIS A 76 -9.01 -6.90 -8.91
CA HIS A 76 -9.45 -7.57 -10.13
C HIS A 76 -8.37 -7.66 -11.21
N HIS A 77 -7.48 -6.67 -11.27
CA HIS A 77 -6.51 -6.52 -12.37
C HIS A 77 -5.07 -6.40 -11.89
N LEU A 78 -4.86 -6.24 -10.58
CA LEU A 78 -3.57 -5.97 -9.96
C LEU A 78 -2.86 -4.71 -10.50
N LEU A 79 -3.67 -3.74 -10.97
CA LEU A 79 -3.20 -2.45 -11.43
C LEU A 79 -3.44 -1.35 -10.38
N PRO A 80 -2.58 -0.32 -10.32
CA PRO A 80 -2.77 0.77 -9.37
C PRO A 80 -4.04 1.56 -9.66
N PHE A 81 -4.71 2.01 -8.60
CA PHE A 81 -5.60 3.16 -8.66
C PHE A 81 -5.09 4.22 -7.68
N ILE A 82 -5.12 5.47 -8.12
CA ILE A 82 -4.49 6.61 -7.46
C ILE A 82 -5.54 7.68 -7.27
N GLY A 83 -5.60 8.28 -6.09
CA GLY A 83 -6.60 9.30 -5.79
C GLY A 83 -6.29 10.06 -4.52
N ARG A 84 -7.34 10.63 -3.95
CA ARG A 84 -7.29 11.34 -2.67
C ARG A 84 -8.36 10.83 -1.74
N ALA A 85 -8.02 10.75 -0.46
CA ALA A 85 -8.96 10.51 0.62
C ALA A 85 -9.24 11.80 1.38
N HIS A 86 -10.46 11.93 1.85
CA HIS A 86 -10.92 13.00 2.73
C HIS A 86 -11.62 12.33 3.92
N VAL A 87 -11.16 12.62 5.12
CA VAL A 87 -11.69 12.05 6.36
C VAL A 87 -12.25 13.17 7.22
N ALA A 88 -13.50 13.02 7.64
CA ALA A 88 -14.16 13.94 8.53
C ALA A 88 -14.80 13.19 9.70
N TYR A 89 -14.69 13.73 10.91
CA TYR A 89 -15.36 13.20 12.09
C TYR A 89 -15.73 14.34 13.04
N ILE A 90 -16.72 14.08 13.91
CA ILE A 90 -17.05 14.96 15.03
C ILE A 90 -16.49 14.27 16.29
N PRO A 91 -15.59 14.91 17.03
CA PRO A 91 -15.00 14.34 18.25
C PRO A 91 -16.06 14.07 19.32
N ASN A 92 -15.80 13.07 20.18
CA ASN A 92 -16.62 12.76 21.35
C ASN A 92 -15.73 12.61 22.59
N GLY A 93 -15.29 13.73 23.14
CA GLY A 93 -14.38 13.79 24.28
C GLY A 93 -12.92 13.43 23.95
N LYS A 94 -12.66 12.84 22.77
CA LYS A 94 -11.33 12.46 22.29
C LYS A 94 -11.10 12.92 20.87
N VAL A 95 -9.88 13.40 20.59
CA VAL A 95 -9.35 13.67 19.24
C VAL A 95 -8.18 12.77 18.92
#